data_AF-A0A3M2DG17-F1
#
_entry.id   AF-A0A3M2DG17-F1
#
_cell.length_a   1.000
_cell.length_b   1.000
_cell.length_c   1.000
_cell.angle_alpha   90.00
_cell.angle_beta   90.00
_cell.angle_gamma   90.00
#
_symmetry.space_group_name_H-M   'P 1'
#
loop_
_entity.id
_entity.type
_entity.pdbx_description
1 polymer ?
#
loop_
_entity_poly.entity_id
_entity_poly.type
_entity_poly.pdbx_seq_one_letter_code
_entity_poly.pdbx_strand_id
1 'polypeptide(L)'
;MIHMNLQRSNQSQLWIGLHRAFSRARFIHHARALLSDTRGLTLLELLVVVFILAAIAFTTLSFTDNADSQFRYEETQRRLEMIRRAIVGDEQPAFAGQRLLSGYVVDTGVRPTTITSLIEQPPSFDPFGGKAPIFDPVPDANGFNNGPTSGAGAEIVLTNPEATLFKGFRGPYVSLTPGTTREFRDGWGNGTTSDPDFGWIVTAGSSITTIQSVGADGQPGGSGPFDQDISTEIRETDWAQDITGLQVRIVNSSPTTANDLRASLLVYGINPTTLTTGWFRTTTTLLTTLTPGDAGFVTFPDPSLSLSTLLPIGQHLLVLVHDGDTILNTTDDEPFPSANPETKRLSFFPHTVLPDTVELIIQ
;
A
#
# COMPACT_ATOMS: atom_id res chain seq x y z
N MET A 1 -12.26 52.32 -3.50
CA MET A 1 -13.39 52.82 -4.32
C MET A 1 -12.81 53.50 -5.56
N ILE A 2 -12.42 52.72 -6.56
CA ILE A 2 -12.00 53.21 -7.88
C ILE A 2 -12.58 52.23 -8.90
N HIS A 3 -13.51 52.73 -9.69
CA HIS A 3 -14.11 52.11 -10.86
C HIS A 3 -13.13 52.18 -12.05
N MET A 4 -12.90 51.06 -12.73
CA MET A 4 -12.47 50.97 -14.14
C MET A 4 -12.60 49.50 -14.53
N ASN A 5 -13.69 49.05 -15.17
CA ASN A 5 -14.07 49.28 -16.56
C ASN A 5 -12.93 48.88 -17.53
N LEU A 6 -12.90 47.60 -17.90
CA LEU A 6 -12.14 47.11 -19.04
C LEU A 6 -13.02 46.25 -19.92
N GLN A 7 -13.30 46.86 -21.07
CA GLN A 7 -14.07 46.39 -22.20
C GLN A 7 -13.71 44.99 -22.67
N ARG A 8 -14.77 44.23 -22.96
CA ARG A 8 -14.82 43.28 -24.06
C ARG A 8 -14.39 43.97 -25.37
N SER A 9 -13.30 43.53 -25.99
CA SER A 9 -13.14 43.55 -27.46
C SER A 9 -11.83 42.88 -27.88
N ASN A 10 -11.90 41.67 -28.44
CA ASN A 10 -11.09 41.22 -29.59
C ASN A 10 -11.35 39.75 -29.92
N GLN A 11 -12.56 39.46 -30.41
CA GLN A 11 -12.94 38.18 -31.01
C GLN A 11 -13.34 38.34 -32.48
N SER A 12 -12.79 39.34 -33.18
CA SER A 12 -13.23 39.65 -34.54
C SER A 12 -12.18 40.40 -35.36
N GLN A 13 -10.99 39.83 -35.57
CA GLN A 13 -10.04 40.26 -36.62
C GLN A 13 -9.05 39.14 -36.97
N LEU A 14 -9.54 37.94 -37.35
CA LEU A 14 -8.71 36.90 -37.99
C LEU A 14 -9.50 36.05 -39.00
N TRP A 15 -10.56 36.65 -39.56
CA TRP A 15 -11.34 36.08 -40.65
C TRP A 15 -11.72 37.23 -41.57
N ILE A 16 -10.94 37.43 -42.64
CA ILE A 16 -11.24 38.11 -43.92
C ILE A 16 -9.87 38.46 -44.51
N GLY A 17 -9.37 37.61 -45.39
CA GLY A 17 -8.06 37.82 -46.01
C GLY A 17 -7.49 36.67 -46.82
N LEU A 18 -8.31 35.72 -47.29
CA LEU A 18 -7.91 34.70 -48.27
C LEU A 18 -9.12 34.28 -49.12
N HIS A 19 -9.89 35.27 -49.57
CA HIS A 19 -10.81 35.13 -50.69
C HIS A 19 -10.22 35.86 -51.88
N ARG A 20 -9.56 35.09 -52.78
CA ARG A 20 -9.49 35.27 -54.25
C ARG A 20 -8.23 34.61 -54.83
N ALA A 21 -8.30 33.31 -55.10
CA ALA A 21 -7.66 32.63 -56.22
C ALA A 21 -8.08 31.15 -56.20
N PHE A 22 -8.20 30.52 -57.36
CA PHE A 22 -8.83 29.21 -57.62
C PHE A 22 -10.36 29.27 -57.62
N SER A 23 -10.99 29.91 -58.63
CA SER A 23 -11.03 29.49 -60.03
C SER A 23 -11.50 28.04 -60.20
N ARG A 24 -12.81 27.96 -60.53
CA ARG A 24 -13.41 27.00 -61.45
C ARG A 24 -13.35 25.52 -61.04
N ALA A 25 -14.47 25.09 -60.48
CA ALA A 25 -15.13 23.83 -60.77
C ALA A 25 -14.73 23.25 -62.15
N ARG A 26 -13.75 22.33 -62.13
CA ARG A 26 -13.48 21.37 -63.21
C ARG A 26 -12.65 20.20 -62.67
N PHE A 27 -13.16 19.55 -61.63
CA PHE A 27 -12.57 18.30 -61.13
C PHE A 27 -13.65 17.26 -60.78
N ILE A 28 -14.74 17.22 -61.55
CA ILE A 28 -15.75 16.13 -61.51
C ILE A 28 -15.89 15.46 -62.90
N HIS A 29 -14.96 15.72 -63.83
CA HIS A 29 -15.00 15.08 -65.16
C HIS A 29 -14.01 13.92 -65.36
N HIS A 30 -13.17 13.58 -64.38
CA HIS A 30 -12.25 12.44 -64.49
C HIS A 30 -12.63 11.22 -63.62
N ALA A 31 -13.60 11.34 -62.71
CA ALA A 31 -14.17 10.18 -61.99
C ALA A 31 -15.29 9.46 -62.78
N ARG A 32 -15.60 9.91 -64.01
CA ARG A 32 -16.66 9.34 -64.86
C ARG A 32 -16.12 8.59 -66.10
N ALA A 33 -14.80 8.39 -66.19
CA ALA A 33 -14.15 7.69 -67.30
C ALA A 33 -13.45 6.38 -66.88
N LEU A 34 -13.66 5.90 -65.64
CA LEU A 34 -13.28 4.55 -65.21
C LEU A 34 -14.49 3.61 -64.99
N LEU A 35 -15.71 4.11 -65.23
CA LEU A 35 -16.96 3.36 -65.05
C LEU A 35 -17.82 3.37 -66.32
N SER A 36 -17.20 3.18 -67.48
CA SER A 36 -17.93 2.88 -68.73
C SER A 36 -17.18 1.84 -69.58
N ASP A 37 -16.84 0.72 -68.97
CA ASP A 37 -16.77 -0.54 -69.71
C ASP A 37 -17.60 -1.55 -68.92
N THR A 38 -18.91 -1.60 -69.21
CA THR A 38 -19.80 -2.67 -68.75
C THR A 38 -19.50 -3.95 -69.54
N ARG A 39 -18.25 -4.42 -69.44
CA ARG A 39 -17.96 -5.84 -69.61
C ARG A 39 -18.46 -6.50 -68.35
N GLY A 40 -19.46 -7.37 -68.49
CA GLY A 40 -19.96 -8.15 -67.36
C GLY A 40 -18.76 -8.81 -66.66
N LEU A 41 -18.64 -8.58 -65.35
CA LEU A 41 -17.63 -9.24 -64.52
C LEU A 41 -17.65 -10.72 -64.86
N THR A 42 -16.52 -11.24 -65.32
CA THR A 42 -16.43 -12.67 -65.58
C THR A 42 -16.57 -13.39 -64.25
N LEU A 43 -17.13 -14.60 -64.26
CA LEU A 43 -17.33 -15.41 -63.04
C LEU A 43 -16.01 -15.56 -62.25
N LEU A 44 -14.89 -15.64 -62.98
CA LEU A 44 -13.54 -15.69 -62.42
C LEU A 44 -13.13 -14.40 -61.69
N GLU A 45 -13.47 -13.24 -62.23
CA GLU A 45 -13.14 -11.95 -61.63
C GLU A 45 -13.94 -11.69 -60.34
N LEU A 46 -15.22 -12.05 -60.34
CA LEU A 46 -16.04 -12.02 -59.13
C LEU A 46 -15.50 -12.98 -58.06
N LEU A 47 -15.04 -14.17 -58.47
CA LEU A 47 -14.43 -15.15 -57.57
C LEU A 47 -13.11 -14.64 -56.97
N VAL A 48 -12.26 -14.00 -57.78
CA VAL A 48 -10.99 -13.41 -57.29
C VAL A 48 -11.25 -12.25 -56.33
N VAL A 49 -12.20 -11.37 -56.63
CA VAL A 49 -12.54 -10.25 -55.74
C VAL A 49 -13.06 -10.75 -54.40
N VAL A 50 -13.98 -11.72 -54.40
CA VAL A 50 -14.50 -12.31 -53.15
C VAL A 50 -13.39 -13.01 -52.37
N PHE A 51 -12.47 -13.71 -53.05
CA PHE A 51 -11.31 -14.33 -52.42
C PHE A 51 -10.39 -13.29 -51.76
N ILE A 52 -10.07 -12.19 -52.44
CA ILE A 52 -9.21 -11.13 -51.89
C ILE A 52 -9.91 -10.44 -50.72
N LEU A 53 -11.21 -10.14 -50.82
CA LEU A 53 -11.96 -9.53 -49.72
C LEU A 53 -12.04 -10.45 -48.49
N ALA A 54 -12.22 -11.76 -48.70
CA ALA A 54 -12.18 -12.74 -47.62
C ALA A 54 -10.79 -12.83 -46.96
N ALA A 55 -9.72 -12.81 -47.75
CA ALA A 55 -8.35 -12.82 -47.23
C ALA A 55 -8.04 -11.55 -46.41
N ILE A 56 -8.41 -10.36 -46.90
CA ILE A 56 -8.23 -9.10 -46.18
C ILE A 56 -9.03 -9.11 -44.87
N ALA A 57 -10.31 -9.48 -44.93
CA ALA A 57 -11.16 -9.57 -43.74
C ALA A 57 -10.57 -10.51 -42.67
N PHE A 58 -10.04 -11.68 -43.08
CA PHE A 58 -9.39 -12.61 -42.16
C PHE A 58 -8.12 -12.02 -41.52
N THR A 59 -7.27 -11.34 -42.29
CA THR A 59 -6.09 -10.68 -41.74
C THR A 59 -6.45 -9.59 -40.74
N THR A 60 -7.46 -8.76 -41.03
CA THR A 60 -7.90 -7.69 -40.11
C THR A 60 -8.39 -8.27 -38.78
N LEU A 61 -9.20 -9.34 -38.80
CA LEU A 61 -9.68 -9.99 -37.57
C LEU A 61 -8.54 -10.53 -36.71
N SER A 62 -7.57 -11.23 -37.32
CA SER A 62 -6.42 -11.78 -36.59
C SER A 62 -5.54 -10.72 -35.95
N PHE A 63 -5.40 -9.53 -36.57
CA PHE A 63 -4.68 -8.41 -35.96
C PHE A 63 -5.45 -7.79 -34.78
N THR A 64 -6.78 -7.72 -34.86
CA THR A 64 -7.60 -7.13 -33.80
C THR A 64 -7.60 -8.00 -32.53
N ASP A 65 -7.74 -9.32 -32.66
CA ASP A 65 -7.78 -10.22 -31.50
C ASP A 65 -6.45 -10.25 -30.72
N ASN A 66 -5.33 -10.24 -31.45
CA ASN A 66 -4.00 -10.17 -30.84
C ASN A 66 -3.74 -8.82 -30.17
N ALA A 67 -4.22 -7.73 -30.76
CA ALA A 67 -4.08 -6.41 -30.16
C ALA A 67 -4.91 -6.28 -28.87
N ASP A 68 -6.18 -6.72 -28.86
CA ASP A 68 -7.01 -6.71 -27.65
C ASP A 68 -6.38 -7.55 -26.53
N SER A 69 -5.92 -8.74 -26.87
CA SER A 69 -5.26 -9.65 -25.93
C SER A 69 -4.01 -9.03 -25.30
N GLN A 70 -3.18 -8.36 -26.11
CA GLN A 70 -2.01 -7.64 -25.62
C GLN A 70 -2.38 -6.50 -24.68
N PHE A 71 -3.43 -5.72 -24.99
CA PHE A 71 -3.90 -4.65 -24.11
C PHE A 71 -4.37 -5.19 -22.75
N ARG A 72 -5.09 -6.31 -22.72
CA ARG A 72 -5.56 -6.95 -21.49
C ARG A 72 -4.41 -7.53 -20.66
N TYR A 73 -3.40 -8.08 -21.32
CA TYR A 73 -2.18 -8.54 -20.68
C TYR A 73 -1.45 -7.39 -19.99
N GLU A 74 -1.21 -6.28 -20.70
CA GLU A 74 -0.55 -5.09 -20.15
C GLU A 74 -1.36 -4.46 -19.02
N GLU A 75 -2.70 -4.43 -19.13
CA GLU A 75 -3.57 -3.96 -18.06
C GLU A 75 -3.49 -4.86 -16.83
N THR A 76 -3.43 -6.18 -17.01
CA THR A 76 -3.26 -7.13 -15.89
C THR A 76 -1.94 -6.90 -15.16
N GLN A 77 -0.84 -6.72 -15.89
CA GLN A 77 0.45 -6.38 -15.29
C GLN A 77 0.40 -5.04 -14.54
N ARG A 78 -0.23 -4.02 -15.12
CA ARG A 78 -0.42 -2.72 -14.47
C ARG A 78 -1.22 -2.85 -13.17
N ARG A 79 -2.28 -3.67 -13.16
CA ARG A 79 -3.12 -3.90 -11.98
C ARG A 79 -2.39 -4.69 -10.89
N LEU A 80 -1.58 -5.68 -11.24
CA LEU A 80 -0.69 -6.37 -10.29
C LEU A 80 0.26 -5.40 -9.60
N GLU A 81 0.86 -4.49 -10.37
CA GLU A 81 1.73 -3.44 -9.82
C GLU A 81 0.96 -2.47 -8.93
N MET A 82 -0.28 -2.09 -9.31
CA MET A 82 -1.15 -1.29 -8.45
C MET A 82 -1.48 -1.98 -7.13
N ILE A 83 -1.74 -3.29 -7.14
CA ILE A 83 -1.99 -4.08 -5.92
C ILE A 83 -0.73 -4.11 -5.05
N ARG A 84 0.44 -4.39 -5.62
CA ARG A 84 1.70 -4.40 -4.86
C ARG A 84 1.95 -3.05 -4.18
N ARG A 85 1.80 -1.94 -4.91
CA ARG A 85 1.94 -0.58 -4.37
C ARG A 85 0.86 -0.25 -3.33
N ALA A 86 -0.37 -0.73 -3.50
CA ALA A 86 -1.43 -0.54 -2.53
C ALA A 86 -1.10 -1.23 -1.18
N ILE A 87 -0.45 -2.38 -1.23
CA ILE A 87 -0.10 -3.16 -0.03
C ILE A 87 1.09 -2.55 0.71
N VAL A 88 2.21 -2.40 0.01
CA VAL A 88 3.51 -2.03 0.59
C VAL A 88 3.71 -0.50 0.64
N GLY A 89 3.12 0.23 -0.30
CA GLY A 89 3.40 1.65 -0.54
C GLY A 89 4.23 1.88 -1.80
N ASP A 90 4.55 3.15 -2.05
CA ASP A 90 5.47 3.53 -3.12
C ASP A 90 6.92 3.48 -2.60
N GLU A 91 7.76 2.68 -3.26
CA GLU A 91 9.18 2.57 -2.94
C GLU A 91 9.98 3.77 -3.47
N GLN A 92 9.41 4.60 -4.36
CA GLN A 92 10.11 5.73 -4.95
C GLN A 92 10.33 6.85 -3.92
N PRO A 93 11.47 7.57 -3.99
CA PRO A 93 11.67 8.78 -3.19
C PRO A 93 10.56 9.78 -3.55
N ALA A 94 9.82 10.25 -2.54
CA ALA A 94 8.88 11.33 -2.72
C ALA A 94 9.63 12.66 -2.93
N PHE A 95 8.85 13.74 -3.05
CA PHE A 95 9.37 15.09 -3.26
C PHE A 95 10.43 15.44 -2.19
N ALA A 96 11.60 15.94 -2.63
CA ALA A 96 12.78 16.21 -1.81
C ALA A 96 13.55 14.98 -1.26
N GLY A 97 13.39 13.80 -1.87
CA GLY A 97 14.22 12.62 -1.59
C GLY A 97 13.83 11.85 -0.32
N GLN A 98 12.78 12.28 0.36
CA GLN A 98 12.19 11.54 1.49
C GLN A 98 11.24 10.48 0.94
N ARG A 99 11.34 9.23 1.40
CA ARG A 99 10.36 8.18 1.06
C ARG A 99 9.06 8.45 1.80
N LEU A 100 7.93 8.35 1.10
CA LEU A 100 6.61 8.48 1.72
C LEU A 100 6.21 7.12 2.29
N LEU A 101 5.95 7.06 3.60
CA LEU A 101 5.32 5.89 4.21
C LEU A 101 3.82 5.93 3.90
N SER A 102 3.39 5.04 3.03
CA SER A 102 1.99 4.86 2.63
C SER A 102 1.74 3.39 2.32
N GLY A 103 0.47 3.02 2.14
CA GLY A 103 0.08 1.64 1.84
C GLY A 103 -0.71 1.00 2.97
N TYR A 104 -1.37 -0.08 2.64
CA TYR A 104 -2.27 -0.80 3.54
C TYR A 104 -1.55 -1.28 4.80
N VAL A 105 -0.34 -1.84 4.67
CA VAL A 105 0.42 -2.36 5.82
C VAL A 105 0.91 -1.23 6.74
N VAL A 106 1.36 -0.11 6.18
CA VAL A 106 1.82 1.05 6.97
C VAL A 106 0.71 1.59 7.89
N ASP A 107 -0.51 1.62 7.35
CA ASP A 107 -1.68 2.19 7.97
C ASP A 107 -2.34 1.22 8.98
N THR A 108 -2.41 -0.07 8.63
CA THR A 108 -3.17 -1.07 9.39
C THR A 108 -2.31 -2.05 10.20
N GLY A 109 -1.01 -2.13 9.90
CA GLY A 109 -0.07 -3.04 10.56
C GLY A 109 -0.19 -4.50 10.13
N VAL A 110 -1.04 -4.82 9.14
CA VAL A 110 -1.26 -6.19 8.68
C VAL A 110 -1.33 -6.24 7.15
N ARG A 111 -1.02 -7.40 6.58
CA ARG A 111 -1.16 -7.66 5.15
C ARG A 111 -2.62 -7.98 4.80
N PRO A 112 -3.14 -7.58 3.64
CA PRO A 112 -4.48 -7.99 3.23
C PRO A 112 -4.57 -9.51 3.07
N THR A 113 -5.72 -10.06 3.43
CA THR A 113 -6.09 -11.45 3.14
C THR A 113 -6.83 -11.58 1.81
N THR A 114 -7.46 -10.50 1.34
CA THR A 114 -8.22 -10.44 0.09
C THR A 114 -8.06 -9.10 -0.62
N ILE A 115 -8.33 -9.04 -1.92
CA ILE A 115 -8.30 -7.80 -2.72
C ILE A 115 -9.38 -6.82 -2.25
N THR A 116 -10.55 -7.31 -1.83
CA THR A 116 -11.63 -6.46 -1.27
C THR A 116 -11.12 -5.61 -0.10
N SER A 117 -10.22 -6.13 0.73
CA SER A 117 -9.67 -5.36 1.85
C SER A 117 -8.84 -4.14 1.44
N LEU A 118 -8.38 -4.06 0.19
CA LEU A 118 -7.72 -2.88 -0.37
C LEU A 118 -8.71 -1.81 -0.87
N ILE A 119 -9.99 -2.17 -1.01
CA ILE A 119 -11.03 -1.30 -1.55
C ILE A 119 -11.95 -0.83 -0.41
N GLU A 120 -12.32 -1.75 0.46
CA GLU A 120 -13.31 -1.54 1.52
C GLU A 120 -12.71 -1.82 2.89
N GLN A 121 -13.13 -1.02 3.86
CA GLN A 121 -12.73 -1.20 5.24
C GLN A 121 -13.26 -2.53 5.78
N PRO A 122 -12.40 -3.43 6.26
CA PRO A 122 -12.85 -4.63 6.94
C PRO A 122 -13.61 -4.28 8.24
N PRO A 123 -14.66 -5.02 8.63
CA PRO A 123 -15.49 -4.66 9.79
C PRO A 123 -14.76 -4.51 11.13
N SER A 124 -13.64 -5.22 11.30
CA SER A 124 -12.85 -5.20 12.53
C SER A 124 -11.74 -4.14 12.56
N PHE A 125 -11.65 -3.32 11.51
CA PHE A 125 -10.62 -2.30 11.38
C PHE A 125 -11.16 -0.95 11.81
N ASP A 126 -10.30 -0.14 12.41
CA ASP A 126 -10.59 1.26 12.68
C ASP A 126 -10.54 2.10 11.40
N PRO A 127 -11.32 3.20 11.34
CA PRO A 127 -11.11 4.22 10.31
C PRO A 127 -9.79 4.93 10.56
N PHE A 128 -9.16 5.39 9.48
CA PHE A 128 -7.92 6.14 9.56
C PHE A 128 -8.07 7.44 10.36
N GLY A 129 -7.16 7.65 11.30
CA GLY A 129 -7.12 8.85 12.11
C GLY A 129 -6.00 8.79 13.14
N GLY A 130 -5.92 9.83 13.99
CA GLY A 130 -5.02 9.82 15.14
C GLY A 130 -5.47 8.75 16.14
N LYS A 131 -4.60 7.79 16.41
CA LYS A 131 -4.77 6.73 17.41
C LYS A 131 -3.74 6.92 18.51
N ALA A 132 -4.22 7.00 19.74
CA ALA A 132 -3.38 7.03 20.93
C ALA A 132 -2.82 5.61 21.17
N PRO A 133 -1.51 5.44 21.31
CA PRO A 133 -0.91 4.17 21.69
C PRO A 133 -1.38 3.71 23.06
N ILE A 134 -1.59 2.40 23.19
CA ILE A 134 -1.92 1.76 24.47
C ILE A 134 -0.69 0.99 24.92
N PHE A 135 -0.19 1.33 26.10
CA PHE A 135 0.81 0.54 26.81
C PHE A 135 0.08 -0.46 27.70
N ASP A 136 0.30 -1.74 27.47
CA ASP A 136 -0.19 -2.80 28.35
C ASP A 136 0.99 -3.35 29.17
N PRO A 137 0.98 -3.21 30.52
CA PRO A 137 1.98 -3.82 31.38
C PRO A 137 2.01 -5.35 31.26
N VAL A 138 0.85 -5.98 31.04
CA VAL A 138 0.70 -7.45 31.00
C VAL A 138 -0.03 -7.88 29.71
N PRO A 139 0.60 -7.71 28.53
CA PRO A 139 0.00 -8.08 27.26
C PRO A 139 -0.27 -9.58 27.17
N ASP A 140 -1.18 -9.98 26.27
CA ASP A 140 -1.42 -11.38 25.94
C ASP A 140 -0.13 -12.08 25.47
N ALA A 141 -0.15 -13.42 25.44
CA ALA A 141 0.99 -14.22 24.98
C ALA A 141 1.44 -13.91 23.53
N ASN A 142 0.59 -13.27 22.72
CA ASN A 142 0.91 -12.80 21.37
C ASN A 142 1.46 -11.36 21.34
N GLY A 143 1.66 -10.73 22.50
CA GLY A 143 2.19 -9.38 22.68
C GLY A 143 1.15 -8.27 22.49
N PHE A 144 -0.09 -8.58 22.12
CA PHE A 144 -1.13 -7.57 21.98
C PHE A 144 -1.79 -7.23 23.31
N ASN A 145 -2.27 -6.00 23.41
CA ASN A 145 -3.06 -5.56 24.53
C ASN A 145 -4.35 -6.39 24.68
N ASN A 146 -4.71 -6.73 25.91
CA ASN A 146 -5.79 -7.68 26.21
C ASN A 146 -7.13 -7.01 26.57
N GLY A 147 -7.21 -5.70 26.41
CA GLY A 147 -8.39 -4.88 26.68
C GLY A 147 -8.32 -4.21 28.06
N PRO A 148 -9.28 -3.32 28.37
CA PRO A 148 -9.23 -2.54 29.60
C PRO A 148 -9.35 -3.45 30.83
N THR A 149 -8.21 -3.77 31.44
CA THR A 149 -8.12 -4.38 32.75
C THR A 149 -8.26 -3.30 33.82
N SER A 150 -8.75 -3.66 35.01
CA SER A 150 -8.83 -2.75 36.15
C SER A 150 -7.91 -3.23 37.27
N GLY A 151 -7.23 -2.30 37.93
CA GLY A 151 -6.29 -2.60 39.02
C GLY A 151 -4.82 -2.50 38.58
N ALA A 152 -3.94 -3.21 39.29
CA ALA A 152 -2.53 -3.31 38.93
C ALA A 152 -2.39 -4.02 37.57
N GLY A 153 -1.57 -3.48 36.67
CA GLY A 153 -1.50 -3.94 35.27
C GLY A 153 -2.60 -3.40 34.36
N ALA A 154 -3.29 -2.32 34.74
CA ALA A 154 -4.22 -1.64 33.86
C ALA A 154 -3.53 -1.07 32.63
N GLU A 155 -4.18 -1.18 31.46
CA GLU A 155 -3.74 -0.53 30.23
C GLU A 155 -3.63 0.99 30.40
N ILE A 156 -2.54 1.57 29.89
CA ILE A 156 -2.24 2.99 29.95
C ILE A 156 -2.34 3.58 28.54
N VAL A 157 -3.31 4.48 28.34
CA VAL A 157 -3.47 5.20 27.06
C VAL A 157 -2.54 6.41 27.04
N LEU A 158 -1.61 6.44 26.09
CA LEU A 158 -0.68 7.55 25.88
C LEU A 158 -1.37 8.69 25.14
N THR A 159 -1.99 9.60 25.89
CA THR A 159 -2.82 10.69 25.34
C THR A 159 -2.03 11.90 24.83
N ASN A 160 -0.71 11.92 25.04
CA ASN A 160 0.15 12.99 24.55
C ASN A 160 0.04 13.11 23.02
N PRO A 161 -0.20 14.32 22.47
CA PRO A 161 -0.31 14.51 21.01
C PRO A 161 0.91 14.02 20.24
N GLU A 162 2.10 14.11 20.84
CA GLU A 162 3.37 13.66 20.26
C GLU A 162 3.45 12.13 20.15
N ALA A 163 2.75 11.40 21.03
CA ALA A 163 2.64 9.94 20.99
C ALA A 163 1.60 9.45 19.95
N THR A 164 0.64 10.30 19.56
CA THR A 164 -0.46 9.90 18.66
C THR A 164 0.06 9.54 17.26
N LEU A 165 -0.30 8.34 16.78
CA LEU A 165 0.06 7.86 15.44
C LEU A 165 -1.15 7.88 14.51
N PHE A 166 -0.94 8.23 13.24
CA PHE A 166 -2.00 8.13 12.23
C PHE A 166 -2.08 6.69 11.71
N LYS A 167 -3.16 6.00 12.05
CA LYS A 167 -3.34 4.56 11.83
C LYS A 167 -4.81 4.24 11.51
N GLY A 168 -5.06 3.04 10.99
CA GLY A 168 -6.38 2.57 10.58
C GLY A 168 -6.58 2.60 9.06
N PHE A 169 -7.73 2.14 8.58
CA PHE A 169 -8.02 2.03 7.15
C PHE A 169 -8.26 3.41 6.51
N ARG A 170 -7.39 3.81 5.57
CA ARG A 170 -7.39 5.15 4.95
C ARG A 170 -8.44 5.33 3.87
N GLY A 171 -8.90 4.25 3.26
CA GLY A 171 -9.79 4.27 2.11
C GLY A 171 -9.29 3.31 1.04
N PRO A 172 -9.92 3.30 -0.14
CA PRO A 172 -9.47 2.48 -1.24
C PRO A 172 -8.00 2.78 -1.57
N TYR A 173 -7.13 1.78 -1.43
CA TYR A 173 -5.72 1.83 -1.77
C TYR A 173 -5.48 1.56 -3.26
N VAL A 174 -6.44 0.96 -3.94
CA VAL A 174 -6.47 0.79 -5.39
C VAL A 174 -7.51 1.70 -6.03
N SER A 175 -7.21 2.23 -7.21
CA SER A 175 -8.14 3.07 -7.97
C SER A 175 -9.16 2.20 -8.69
N LEU A 176 -10.45 2.43 -8.42
CA LEU A 176 -11.54 1.76 -9.11
C LEU A 176 -11.85 2.46 -10.45
N THR A 177 -12.30 1.70 -11.44
CA THR A 177 -12.79 2.27 -12.69
C THR A 177 -14.06 3.09 -12.43
N PRO A 178 -14.19 4.31 -13.02
CA PRO A 178 -15.40 5.10 -12.89
C PRO A 178 -16.64 4.32 -13.35
N GLY A 179 -17.65 4.21 -12.49
CA GLY A 179 -18.92 3.53 -12.79
C GLY A 179 -18.99 2.05 -12.38
N THR A 180 -17.88 1.41 -12.00
CA THR A 180 -17.90 0.09 -11.36
C THR A 180 -17.95 0.26 -9.85
N THR A 181 -18.94 -0.33 -9.19
CA THR A 181 -18.99 -0.35 -7.74
C THR A 181 -18.22 -1.57 -7.25
N ARG A 182 -17.04 -1.33 -6.65
CA ARG A 182 -16.32 -2.29 -5.79
C ARG A 182 -15.58 -3.44 -6.48
N GLU A 183 -15.38 -3.42 -7.79
CA GLU A 183 -14.67 -4.50 -8.48
C GLU A 183 -13.28 -4.06 -8.94
N PHE A 184 -12.26 -4.86 -8.65
CA PHE A 184 -10.89 -4.66 -9.13
C PHE A 184 -10.39 -5.95 -9.80
N ARG A 185 -10.87 -6.23 -11.01
CA ARG A 185 -10.56 -7.45 -11.77
C ARG A 185 -9.21 -7.39 -12.47
N ASP A 186 -8.78 -8.45 -13.12
CA ASP A 186 -7.71 -8.41 -14.12
C ASP A 186 -8.20 -7.83 -15.47
N GLY A 187 -7.32 -7.77 -16.48
CA GLY A 187 -7.66 -7.30 -17.82
C GLY A 187 -8.60 -8.24 -18.60
N TRP A 188 -8.70 -9.50 -18.16
CA TRP A 188 -9.53 -10.52 -18.79
C TRP A 188 -10.97 -10.53 -18.26
N GLY A 189 -11.18 -9.95 -17.07
CA GLY A 189 -12.48 -9.91 -16.41
C GLY A 189 -12.82 -11.21 -15.70
N ASN A 190 -11.81 -11.99 -15.31
CA ASN A 190 -11.99 -13.25 -14.60
C ASN A 190 -12.70 -13.05 -13.26
N GLY A 191 -13.25 -14.15 -12.72
CA GLY A 191 -13.96 -14.18 -11.43
C GLY A 191 -15.43 -13.79 -11.50
N THR A 192 -16.11 -13.74 -10.34
CA THR A 192 -17.51 -13.28 -10.22
C THR A 192 -17.60 -12.04 -9.34
N THR A 193 -18.74 -11.36 -9.33
CA THR A 193 -18.96 -10.18 -8.47
C THR A 193 -19.09 -10.53 -6.99
N SER A 194 -19.27 -11.81 -6.66
CA SER A 194 -19.35 -12.33 -5.30
C SER A 194 -17.99 -12.82 -4.77
N ASP A 195 -16.97 -12.87 -5.61
CA ASP A 195 -15.62 -13.26 -5.25
C ASP A 195 -14.91 -12.09 -4.54
N PRO A 196 -14.47 -12.24 -3.27
CA PRO A 196 -13.76 -11.19 -2.55
C PRO A 196 -12.41 -10.82 -3.19
N ASP A 197 -11.89 -11.66 -4.09
CA ASP A 197 -10.66 -11.42 -4.82
C ASP A 197 -10.88 -11.08 -6.29
N PHE A 198 -12.13 -10.93 -6.76
CA PHE A 198 -12.46 -10.47 -8.12
C PHE A 198 -11.72 -11.22 -9.25
N GLY A 199 -11.51 -12.54 -9.08
CA GLY A 199 -10.79 -13.38 -10.03
C GLY A 199 -9.27 -13.43 -9.85
N TRP A 200 -8.71 -12.67 -8.91
CA TRP A 200 -7.31 -12.84 -8.49
C TRP A 200 -7.18 -14.05 -7.57
N ILE A 201 -6.10 -14.81 -7.71
CA ILE A 201 -5.73 -15.86 -6.76
C ILE A 201 -4.76 -15.25 -5.75
N VAL A 202 -5.21 -15.08 -4.51
CA VAL A 202 -4.39 -14.58 -3.39
C VAL A 202 -3.94 -15.75 -2.53
N THR A 203 -2.65 -16.07 -2.55
CA THR A 203 -2.06 -17.12 -1.71
C THR A 203 -1.15 -16.49 -0.67
N ALA A 204 -1.62 -16.48 0.58
CA ALA A 204 -0.85 -15.95 1.72
C ALA A 204 -0.01 -17.06 2.38
N GLY A 205 1.30 -17.04 2.13
CA GLY A 205 2.28 -17.83 2.88
C GLY A 205 2.79 -17.09 4.12
N SER A 206 3.66 -17.74 4.90
CA SER A 206 4.34 -17.12 6.05
C SER A 206 5.24 -15.97 5.62
N SER A 207 6.15 -16.21 4.66
CA SER A 207 7.14 -15.21 4.22
C SER A 207 6.87 -14.61 2.84
N ILE A 208 5.98 -15.20 2.03
CA ILE A 208 5.65 -14.72 0.69
C ILE A 208 4.13 -14.75 0.51
N THR A 209 3.58 -13.66 0.01
CA THR A 209 2.22 -13.61 -0.55
C THR A 209 2.30 -13.49 -2.05
N THR A 210 1.59 -14.38 -2.74
CA THR A 210 1.49 -14.36 -4.20
C THR A 210 0.10 -13.90 -4.60
N ILE A 211 0.04 -13.00 -5.57
CA ILE A 211 -1.20 -12.54 -6.19
C ILE A 211 -1.10 -12.85 -7.67
N GLN A 212 -2.08 -13.58 -8.20
CA GLN A 212 -2.00 -14.16 -9.54
C GLN A 212 -3.28 -13.93 -10.34
N SER A 213 -3.14 -13.63 -11.62
CA SER A 213 -4.20 -13.73 -12.64
C SER A 213 -3.97 -15.00 -13.45
N VAL A 214 -5.06 -15.67 -13.81
CA VAL A 214 -5.09 -16.91 -14.60
C VAL A 214 -5.11 -16.68 -16.12
N GLY A 215 -4.82 -15.45 -16.57
CA GLY A 215 -4.76 -15.16 -18.01
C GLY A 215 -6.10 -15.31 -18.74
N ALA A 216 -6.03 -15.49 -20.06
CA ALA A 216 -7.18 -15.45 -20.96
C ALA A 216 -8.08 -16.69 -20.91
N ASP A 217 -7.54 -17.85 -20.53
CA ASP A 217 -8.28 -19.12 -20.48
C ASP A 217 -9.09 -19.28 -19.19
N GLY A 218 -8.84 -18.42 -18.20
CA GLY A 218 -9.54 -18.45 -16.91
C GLY A 218 -9.18 -19.67 -16.07
N GLN A 219 -8.06 -20.35 -16.36
CA GLN A 219 -7.63 -21.57 -15.68
C GLN A 219 -6.19 -21.42 -15.16
N PRO A 220 -5.86 -21.99 -14.00
CA PRO A 220 -4.47 -22.03 -13.56
C PRO A 220 -3.59 -22.79 -14.58
N GLY A 221 -2.44 -22.22 -14.91
CA GLY A 221 -1.50 -22.75 -15.87
C GLY A 221 -1.60 -22.06 -17.23
N GLY A 222 -1.75 -22.85 -18.29
CA GLY A 222 -1.83 -22.35 -19.67
C GLY A 222 -0.52 -22.47 -20.47
N SER A 223 -0.66 -22.73 -21.76
CA SER A 223 0.48 -22.82 -22.71
C SER A 223 0.41 -21.79 -23.85
N GLY A 224 -0.73 -21.09 -23.99
CA GLY A 224 -0.87 -20.00 -24.94
C GLY A 224 -0.08 -18.76 -24.52
N PRO A 225 0.11 -17.79 -25.44
CA PRO A 225 0.85 -16.56 -25.16
C PRO A 225 0.17 -15.68 -24.11
N PHE A 226 -1.16 -15.78 -23.96
CA PHE A 226 -1.97 -15.00 -23.02
C PHE A 226 -2.71 -15.87 -22.00
N ASP A 227 -2.63 -17.19 -22.15
CA ASP A 227 -3.24 -18.16 -21.24
C ASP A 227 -2.35 -18.41 -20.02
N GLN A 228 -1.06 -18.05 -20.10
CA GLN A 228 -0.14 -18.20 -18.97
C GLN A 228 -0.51 -17.30 -17.80
N ASP A 229 -0.45 -17.88 -16.61
CA ASP A 229 -0.54 -17.17 -15.34
C ASP A 229 0.45 -16.00 -15.24
N ILE A 230 -0.02 -14.89 -14.69
CA ILE A 230 0.81 -13.72 -14.37
C ILE A 230 0.69 -13.46 -12.88
N SER A 231 1.83 -13.37 -12.18
CA SER A 231 1.83 -13.18 -10.74
C SER A 231 2.80 -12.09 -10.27
N THR A 232 2.52 -11.58 -9.08
CA THR A 232 3.43 -10.75 -8.30
C THR A 232 3.63 -11.38 -6.93
N GLU A 233 4.85 -11.31 -6.43
CA GLU A 233 5.23 -11.77 -5.09
C GLU A 233 5.43 -10.57 -4.19
N ILE A 234 4.95 -10.67 -2.95
CA ILE A 234 5.18 -9.71 -1.88
C ILE A 234 5.90 -10.48 -0.77
N ARG A 235 7.19 -10.18 -0.59
CA ARG A 235 8.03 -10.86 0.40
C ARG A 235 7.94 -10.17 1.75
N GLU A 236 8.29 -10.90 2.79
CA GLU A 236 8.36 -10.41 4.16
C GLU A 236 9.17 -9.13 4.32
N THR A 237 10.32 -9.02 3.63
CA THR A 237 11.16 -7.82 3.61
C THR A 237 10.52 -6.59 2.96
N ASP A 238 9.44 -6.79 2.21
CA ASP A 238 8.74 -5.72 1.51
C ASP A 238 7.78 -5.02 2.48
N TRP A 239 7.28 -5.71 3.51
CA TRP A 239 6.22 -5.17 4.39
C TRP A 239 6.53 -5.29 5.88
N ALA A 240 7.59 -5.99 6.27
CA ALA A 240 8.04 -6.11 7.65
C ALA A 240 9.54 -5.86 7.76
N GLN A 241 9.95 -5.48 8.96
CA GLN A 241 11.31 -5.22 9.36
C GLN A 241 11.65 -6.06 10.59
N ASP A 242 12.72 -6.84 10.49
CA ASP A 242 13.27 -7.57 11.64
C ASP A 242 14.01 -6.57 12.54
N ILE A 243 13.59 -6.49 13.80
CA ILE A 243 14.18 -5.61 14.83
C ILE A 243 15.20 -6.32 15.72
N THR A 244 15.55 -7.58 15.43
CA THR A 244 16.54 -8.33 16.20
C THR A 244 17.87 -7.57 16.28
N GLY A 245 18.33 -7.33 17.50
CA GLY A 245 19.59 -6.62 17.75
C GLY A 245 19.50 -5.10 17.68
N LEU A 246 18.32 -4.50 17.44
CA LEU A 246 18.14 -3.06 17.47
C LEU A 246 18.47 -2.52 18.86
N GLN A 247 19.47 -1.62 18.95
CA GLN A 247 19.89 -1.04 20.21
C GLN A 247 19.17 0.29 20.49
N VAL A 248 18.79 0.50 21.74
CA VAL A 248 18.31 1.78 22.25
C VAL A 248 19.35 2.32 23.23
N ARG A 249 19.89 3.50 22.92
CA ARG A 249 20.73 4.28 23.82
C ARG A 249 19.83 5.14 24.70
N ILE A 250 19.86 4.93 26.01
CA ILE A 250 19.12 5.72 26.98
C ILE A 250 20.10 6.67 27.65
N VAL A 251 19.81 7.97 27.62
CA VAL A 251 20.65 9.03 28.22
C VAL A 251 19.91 9.63 29.40
N ASN A 252 20.52 9.64 30.58
CA ASN A 252 19.94 10.29 31.73
C ASN A 252 20.42 11.75 31.82
N SER A 253 19.58 12.69 31.38
CA SER A 253 19.85 14.13 31.53
C SER A 253 19.19 14.74 32.78
N SER A 254 18.42 13.93 33.52
CA SER A 254 17.79 14.34 34.78
C SER A 254 18.82 14.45 35.92
N PRO A 255 18.51 15.16 37.02
CA PRO A 255 19.40 15.28 38.17
C PRO A 255 19.40 14.02 39.07
N THR A 256 18.61 13.00 38.76
CA THR A 256 18.39 11.82 39.62
C THR A 256 18.83 10.54 38.92
N THR A 257 19.37 9.59 39.68
CA THR A 257 19.62 8.24 39.17
C THR A 257 18.30 7.58 38.80
N ALA A 258 18.23 7.01 37.60
CA ALA A 258 17.12 6.17 37.17
C ALA A 258 17.55 4.69 37.28
N ASN A 259 16.63 3.82 37.70
CA ASN A 259 16.90 2.40 37.85
C ASN A 259 15.90 1.59 37.02
N ASP A 260 16.29 0.35 36.77
CA ASP A 260 15.42 -0.70 36.22
C ASP A 260 14.63 -0.25 34.97
N LEU A 261 15.37 0.29 34.00
CA LEU A 261 14.81 0.84 32.78
C LEU A 261 14.75 -0.19 31.66
N ARG A 262 13.69 -0.11 30.87
CA ARG A 262 13.54 -0.81 29.58
C ARG A 262 13.03 0.16 28.53
N ALA A 263 13.15 -0.21 27.27
CA ALA A 263 12.42 0.45 26.20
C ALA A 263 11.39 -0.53 25.62
N SER A 264 10.16 -0.06 25.42
CA SER A 264 9.09 -0.83 24.78
C SER A 264 8.69 -0.19 23.46
N LEU A 265 8.53 -1.01 22.43
CA LEU A 265 8.04 -0.59 21.12
C LEU A 265 6.57 -0.96 21.01
N LEU A 266 5.73 0.05 20.79
CA LEU A 266 4.29 -0.08 20.59
C LEU A 266 3.96 0.00 19.09
N VAL A 267 3.34 -1.06 18.59
CA VAL A 267 3.05 -1.28 17.17
C VAL A 267 1.56 -1.44 16.99
N TYR A 268 0.95 -0.60 16.16
CA TYR A 268 -0.45 -0.73 15.81
C TYR A 268 -0.64 -1.90 14.83
N GLY A 269 -1.62 -2.75 15.08
CA GLY A 269 -1.91 -3.90 14.21
C GLY A 269 -3.24 -4.56 14.51
N ILE A 270 -3.44 -5.75 13.95
CA ILE A 270 -4.58 -6.62 14.23
C ILE A 270 -4.12 -7.75 15.14
N ASN A 271 -4.77 -7.91 16.28
CA ASN A 271 -4.53 -9.03 17.18
C ASN A 271 -4.96 -10.33 16.46
N PRO A 272 -4.04 -11.30 16.26
CA PRO A 272 -4.34 -12.51 15.48
C PRO A 272 -5.34 -13.44 16.17
N THR A 273 -5.55 -13.28 17.48
CA THR A 273 -6.48 -14.09 18.28
C THR A 273 -7.89 -13.53 18.23
N THR A 274 -8.05 -12.22 18.42
CA THR A 274 -9.37 -11.56 18.48
C THR A 274 -9.84 -11.01 17.13
N LEU A 275 -8.92 -10.88 16.17
CA LEU A 275 -9.12 -10.25 14.84
C LEU A 275 -9.56 -8.78 14.92
N THR A 276 -9.29 -8.11 16.03
CA THR A 276 -9.56 -6.68 16.24
C THR A 276 -8.29 -5.85 16.19
N THR A 277 -8.42 -4.55 15.95
CA THR A 277 -7.29 -3.62 16.10
C THR A 277 -6.79 -3.56 17.53
N GLY A 278 -5.49 -3.35 17.68
CA GLY A 278 -4.83 -3.28 18.98
C GLY A 278 -3.38 -2.81 18.87
N TRP A 279 -2.71 -2.82 20.01
CA TRP A 279 -1.31 -2.43 20.15
C TRP A 279 -0.49 -3.63 20.59
N PHE A 280 0.46 -4.01 19.75
CA PHE A 280 1.48 -5.00 20.06
C PHE A 280 2.63 -4.32 20.81
N ARG A 281 3.08 -4.93 21.90
CA ARG A 281 4.24 -4.51 22.70
C ARG A 281 5.35 -5.55 22.59
N THR A 282 6.54 -5.07 22.28
CA THR A 282 7.80 -5.82 22.49
C THR A 282 8.75 -4.93 23.30
N THR A 283 9.62 -5.53 24.09
CA THR A 283 10.42 -4.82 25.10
C THR A 283 11.87 -5.26 25.02
N THR A 284 12.79 -4.37 25.37
CA THR A 284 14.23 -4.63 25.42
C THR A 284 14.66 -5.35 26.69
N THR A 285 15.93 -5.76 26.71
CA THR A 285 16.67 -6.11 27.92
C THR A 285 16.62 -5.00 28.99
N LEU A 286 16.84 -5.37 30.25
CA LEU A 286 16.88 -4.47 31.41
C LEU A 286 18.18 -3.65 31.49
N LEU A 287 18.05 -2.38 31.86
CA LEU A 287 19.14 -1.49 32.30
C LEU A 287 18.95 -1.14 33.78
N THR A 288 19.75 -1.75 34.65
CA THR A 288 19.51 -1.72 36.11
C THR A 288 19.73 -0.35 36.76
N THR A 289 20.70 0.42 36.28
CA THR A 289 21.05 1.71 36.89
C THR A 289 21.64 2.65 35.86
N LEU A 290 21.21 3.91 35.89
CA LEU A 290 21.71 4.97 35.04
C LEU A 290 21.84 6.27 35.84
N THR A 291 23.08 6.65 36.14
CA THR A 291 23.43 7.85 36.90
C THR A 291 23.23 9.13 36.08
N PRO A 292 23.03 10.30 36.74
CA PRO A 292 22.90 11.58 36.04
C PRO A 292 24.09 11.86 35.12
N GLY A 293 23.81 12.20 33.85
CA GLY A 293 24.79 12.49 32.81
C GLY A 293 25.31 11.28 32.02
N ASP A 294 24.99 10.05 32.45
CA ASP A 294 25.45 8.83 31.79
C ASP A 294 24.47 8.35 30.70
N ALA A 295 24.95 7.37 29.91
CA ALA A 295 24.13 6.67 28.93
C ALA A 295 24.33 5.15 29.01
N GLY A 296 23.24 4.41 28.84
CA GLY A 296 23.21 2.95 28.77
C GLY A 296 22.64 2.46 27.44
N PHE A 297 22.83 1.17 27.17
CA PHE A 297 22.29 0.52 25.98
C PHE A 297 21.41 -0.65 26.39
N VAL A 298 20.26 -0.78 25.72
CA VAL A 298 19.36 -1.94 25.81
C VAL A 298 19.07 -2.44 24.40
N THR A 299 18.74 -3.73 24.25
CA THR A 299 18.60 -4.36 22.92
C THR A 299 17.25 -5.04 22.76
N PHE A 300 16.67 -4.95 21.57
CA PHE A 300 15.45 -5.66 21.18
C PHE A 300 15.70 -7.03 20.51
N PRO A 301 14.72 -7.94 20.63
CA PRO A 301 13.81 -8.05 21.77
C PRO A 301 14.59 -8.52 23.02
N ASP A 302 13.99 -8.43 24.19
CA ASP A 302 14.45 -9.20 25.34
C ASP A 302 14.39 -10.71 24.99
N PRO A 303 15.48 -11.48 25.17
CA PRO A 303 15.52 -12.88 24.77
C PRO A 303 14.58 -13.79 25.58
N SER A 304 14.02 -13.32 26.70
CA SER A 304 13.00 -14.04 27.45
C SER A 304 11.61 -14.00 26.77
N LEU A 305 11.41 -13.08 25.82
CA LEU A 305 10.17 -12.99 25.04
C LEU A 305 10.17 -13.97 23.87
N SER A 306 9.09 -14.74 23.75
CA SER A 306 8.82 -15.60 22.58
C SER A 306 7.83 -14.91 21.62
N LEU A 307 8.14 -13.67 21.23
CA LEU A 307 7.31 -12.85 20.33
C LEU A 307 7.97 -12.71 18.95
N SER A 308 7.18 -12.31 17.94
CA SER A 308 7.70 -11.98 16.62
C SER A 308 8.68 -10.80 16.69
N THR A 309 9.83 -10.94 16.03
CA THR A 309 10.79 -9.83 15.81
C THR A 309 10.54 -9.10 14.50
N LEU A 310 9.64 -9.62 13.67
CA LEU A 310 9.23 -9.03 12.40
C LEU A 310 8.04 -8.11 12.65
N LEU A 311 8.27 -6.81 12.50
CA LEU A 311 7.28 -5.77 12.71
C LEU A 311 6.89 -5.13 11.39
N PRO A 312 5.62 -4.77 11.18
CA PRO A 312 5.20 -4.12 9.95
C PRO A 312 5.98 -2.82 9.70
N ILE A 313 6.21 -2.49 8.44
CA ILE A 313 6.74 -1.18 8.06
C ILE A 313 5.77 -0.06 8.49
N GLY A 314 6.28 1.16 8.59
CA GLY A 314 5.49 2.32 9.01
C GLY A 314 6.02 2.99 10.28
N GLN A 315 5.19 3.86 10.86
CA GLN A 315 5.52 4.58 12.08
C GLN A 315 5.05 3.84 13.32
N HIS A 316 5.91 3.76 14.33
CA HIS A 316 5.71 3.10 15.62
C HIS A 316 6.18 4.00 16.76
N LEU A 317 5.80 3.69 18.00
CA LEU A 317 6.18 4.48 19.16
C LEU A 317 7.08 3.69 20.09
N LEU A 318 8.29 4.18 20.29
CA LEU A 318 9.20 3.73 21.33
C LEU A 318 8.87 4.49 22.62
N VAL A 319 8.78 3.79 23.75
CA VAL A 319 8.41 4.32 25.06
C VAL A 319 9.43 3.83 26.08
N LEU A 320 9.93 4.73 26.92
CA LEU A 320 10.75 4.36 28.07
C LEU A 320 9.86 3.78 29.17
N VAL A 321 10.31 2.71 29.80
CA VAL A 321 9.55 1.95 30.82
C VAL A 321 10.41 1.78 32.05
N HIS A 322 9.78 1.90 33.22
CA HIS A 322 10.33 1.50 34.51
C HIS A 322 9.74 0.14 34.88
N ASP A 323 10.61 -0.82 35.21
CA ASP A 323 10.31 -2.20 35.58
C ASP A 323 10.68 -2.37 37.07
N GLY A 324 9.70 -2.30 37.96
CA GLY A 324 9.93 -2.18 39.41
C GLY A 324 10.42 -3.46 40.09
N ASP A 325 10.18 -4.62 39.48
CA ASP A 325 10.50 -5.94 40.03
C ASP A 325 11.51 -6.72 39.19
N THR A 326 11.98 -6.14 38.08
CA THR A 326 12.92 -6.69 37.10
C THR A 326 12.38 -7.87 36.30
N ILE A 327 11.08 -8.18 36.46
CA ILE A 327 10.38 -9.25 35.75
C ILE A 327 9.63 -8.61 34.60
N LEU A 328 9.85 -9.16 33.41
CA LEU A 328 9.29 -8.59 32.21
C LEU A 328 7.76 -8.79 32.14
N ASN A 329 7.05 -7.73 31.73
CA ASN A 329 5.61 -7.73 31.46
C ASN A 329 4.74 -8.07 32.69
N THR A 330 5.05 -7.45 33.82
CA THR A 330 4.31 -7.56 35.08
C THR A 330 3.49 -6.31 35.37
N THR A 331 2.69 -6.35 36.43
CA THR A 331 1.71 -5.31 36.75
C THR A 331 2.31 -3.98 37.21
N ASP A 332 3.61 -3.94 37.49
CA ASP A 332 4.40 -2.79 37.93
C ASP A 332 5.21 -2.14 36.80
N ASP A 333 5.24 -2.74 35.61
CA ASP A 333 5.73 -2.08 34.40
C ASP A 333 4.92 -0.81 34.15
N GLU A 334 5.59 0.34 34.10
CA GLU A 334 4.94 1.62 33.78
C GLU A 334 5.77 2.48 32.82
N PRO A 335 5.13 3.24 31.92
CA PRO A 335 5.82 4.25 31.12
C PRO A 335 6.56 5.25 32.03
N PHE A 336 7.76 5.65 31.66
CA PHE A 336 8.63 6.46 32.51
C PHE A 336 8.99 7.82 31.88
N PRO A 337 8.87 8.93 32.64
CA PRO A 337 8.12 9.05 33.89
C PRO A 337 6.60 8.83 33.68
N SER A 338 5.89 8.31 34.67
CA SER A 338 4.47 7.94 34.52
C SER A 338 3.53 9.09 34.16
N ALA A 339 3.84 10.31 34.60
CA ALA A 339 3.04 11.49 34.28
C ALA A 339 3.24 12.00 32.84
N ASN A 340 4.47 11.94 32.33
CA ASN A 340 4.86 12.41 31.00
C ASN A 340 5.89 11.45 30.42
N PRO A 341 5.45 10.32 29.82
CA PRO A 341 6.37 9.29 29.39
C PRO A 341 7.31 9.80 28.30
N GLU A 342 8.59 9.42 28.41
CA GLU A 342 9.58 9.69 27.38
C GLU A 342 9.31 8.78 26.20
N THR A 343 9.07 9.37 25.03
CA THR A 343 8.70 8.64 23.83
C THR A 343 9.46 9.12 22.61
N LYS A 344 9.61 8.23 21.63
CA LYS A 344 10.22 8.54 20.34
C LYS A 344 9.55 7.78 19.21
N ARG A 345 9.27 8.48 18.11
CA ARG A 345 8.72 7.84 16.91
C ARG A 345 9.82 7.13 16.15
N LEU A 346 9.56 5.88 15.78
CA LEU A 346 10.39 5.10 14.88
C LEU A 346 9.67 4.92 13.56
N SER A 347 10.41 5.02 12.46
CA SER A 347 9.87 4.85 11.11
C SER A 347 10.64 3.73 10.44
N PHE A 348 9.95 2.64 10.12
CA PHE A 348 10.52 1.51 9.40
C PHE A 348 10.12 1.60 7.94
N PHE A 349 11.11 1.48 7.05
CA PHE A 349 10.94 1.57 5.61
C PHE A 349 11.26 0.21 4.98
N PRO A 350 10.59 -0.16 3.89
CA PRO A 350 10.90 -1.38 3.17
C PRO A 350 12.35 -1.38 2.68
N HIS A 351 12.97 -2.56 2.69
CA HIS A 351 14.34 -2.79 2.19
C HIS A 351 15.42 -1.87 2.77
N THR A 352 15.21 -1.30 3.96
CA THR A 352 16.13 -0.36 4.59
C THR A 352 16.80 -1.01 5.78
N VAL A 353 18.12 -0.84 5.90
CA VAL A 353 18.85 -1.29 7.09
C VAL A 353 18.39 -0.44 8.27
N LEU A 354 17.99 -1.09 9.36
CA LEU A 354 17.65 -0.39 10.60
C LEU A 354 18.84 0.44 11.09
N PRO A 355 18.60 1.57 11.77
CA PRO A 355 19.68 2.26 12.46
C PRO A 355 20.28 1.34 13.52
N ASP A 356 21.61 1.33 13.63
CA ASP A 356 22.31 0.54 14.65
C ASP A 356 21.90 0.95 16.08
N THR A 357 21.49 2.20 16.27
CA THR A 357 21.12 2.74 17.58
C THR A 357 20.04 3.81 17.49
N VAL A 358 19.06 3.75 18.40
CA VAL A 358 18.05 4.78 18.63
C VAL A 358 18.27 5.42 19.98
N GLU A 359 18.27 6.75 20.05
CA GLU A 359 18.42 7.45 21.34
C GLU A 359 17.08 7.83 22.01
N LEU A 360 16.95 7.56 23.32
CA LEU A 360 15.95 8.13 24.23
C LEU A 360 16.66 8.98 25.29
N ILE A 361 16.08 10.09 25.69
CA ILE A 361 16.66 11.02 26.67
C ILE A 361 15.66 11.18 27.81
N ILE A 362 16.10 10.95 29.03
CA ILE A 362 15.36 11.26 30.26
C ILE A 362 15.62 12.72 30.59
N GLN A 363 14.57 13.53 30.67
CA GLN A 363 14.68 14.96 30.97
C GLN A 363 14.74 15.28 32.46
#